data_AF-A0A7S2SN58-F1
#
_entry.id   AF-A0A7S2SN58-F1
#
_cell.length_a   1.000
_cell.length_b   1.000
_cell.length_c   1.000
_cell.angle_alpha   90.00
_cell.angle_beta   90.00
_cell.angle_gamma   90.00
#
_symmetry.space_group_name_H-M   'P 1'
#
loop_
_entity.id
_entity.type
_entity.pdbx_description
1 polymer ?
#
loop_
_entity_poly.entity_id
_entity_poly.type
_entity_poly.pdbx_seq_one_letter_code
_entity_poly.pdbx_strand_id
1 'polypeptide(L)'
;LPLPSSPRGRGAGAVTARRPGPLLALLCAVLHASASRGIAVQHKSLGRPRCMSAVEPREGAMVQWISRVLPPSGRSALILLNTPQPVAVVAALWDRFDLRICADGAANRLQEALPALAPELIVGDLDSASPGALEHFQERGSAVLDLSHSQDSTDLDKAFIAAAERGFHDAVVIGDFAGGAGRVDHMFGIIQSLFLAQQGPTAFSEVTCLSQSSMMKLLLPGSHVLPGLRGAKCGLVPISGPCEQITTRGLQWNLKGDAVAFGGLVSTSNLCVEDKVTVENSAPVLWTMKLGSEDEE
;
A
#
# COMPACT_ATOMS: atom_id res chain seq x y z
N LEU A 1 -55.88 -44.49 -2.59
CA LEU A 1 -56.83 -44.90 -1.53
C LEU A 1 -56.04 -45.62 -0.44
N PRO A 2 -56.08 -45.25 0.85
CA PRO A 2 -56.52 -43.99 1.46
C PRO A 2 -55.43 -43.30 2.35
N LEU A 3 -55.62 -42.00 2.60
CA LEU A 3 -55.12 -41.24 3.76
C LEU A 3 -56.02 -41.53 4.98
N PRO A 4 -55.57 -41.35 6.23
CA PRO A 4 -55.66 -40.04 6.93
C PRO A 4 -54.48 -39.82 7.93
N SER A 5 -54.19 -38.71 8.61
CA SER A 5 -54.69 -37.35 8.76
C SER A 5 -53.66 -36.59 9.62
N SER A 6 -53.45 -35.30 9.38
CA SER A 6 -52.60 -34.41 10.20
C SER A 6 -53.14 -34.20 11.62
N PRO A 7 -52.29 -33.89 12.62
CA PRO A 7 -52.72 -33.16 13.81
C PRO A 7 -52.45 -31.65 13.67
N ARG A 8 -53.46 -30.83 13.97
CA ARG A 8 -53.31 -29.39 14.24
C ARG A 8 -52.90 -29.19 15.70
N GLY A 9 -51.85 -28.39 15.91
CA GLY A 9 -51.93 -27.18 16.73
C GLY A 9 -51.75 -27.25 18.26
N ARG A 10 -50.51 -26.94 18.68
CA ARG A 10 -50.08 -25.96 19.72
C ARG A 10 -50.58 -26.12 21.17
N GLY A 11 -49.62 -26.36 22.07
CA GLY A 11 -49.63 -25.99 23.49
C GLY A 11 -48.21 -25.64 23.95
N ALA A 12 -48.05 -24.53 24.65
CA ALA A 12 -46.81 -23.79 24.91
C ALA A 12 -45.76 -24.54 25.77
N GLY A 13 -44.49 -24.47 25.37
CA GLY A 13 -43.34 -24.83 26.20
C GLY A 13 -42.51 -23.58 26.52
N ALA A 14 -42.45 -23.23 27.81
CA ALA A 14 -41.59 -22.17 28.33
C ALA A 14 -40.11 -22.52 28.12
N VAL A 15 -39.36 -21.66 27.43
CA VAL A 15 -37.91 -21.77 27.34
C VAL A 15 -37.30 -21.13 28.59
N THR A 16 -36.79 -21.96 29.48
CA THR A 16 -35.96 -21.55 30.60
C THR A 16 -34.60 -21.06 30.08
N ALA A 17 -34.22 -19.85 30.47
CA ALA A 17 -32.92 -19.26 30.14
C ALA A 17 -31.78 -20.14 30.71
N ARG A 18 -31.03 -20.80 29.82
CA ARG A 18 -29.81 -21.52 30.21
C ARG A 18 -28.76 -20.52 30.68
N ARG A 19 -28.19 -20.77 31.86
CA ARG A 19 -27.01 -20.06 32.35
C ARG A 19 -25.89 -20.17 31.31
N PRO A 20 -25.17 -19.07 31.02
CA PRO A 20 -24.07 -19.11 30.06
C PRO A 20 -22.96 -20.05 30.55
N GLY A 21 -22.43 -20.85 29.63
CA GLY A 21 -21.37 -21.82 29.90
C GLY A 21 -20.04 -21.16 30.28
N PRO A 22 -19.08 -21.92 30.83
CA PRO A 22 -17.82 -21.40 31.37
C PRO A 22 -16.99 -20.60 30.36
N LEU A 23 -17.14 -20.84 29.06
CA LEU A 23 -16.48 -20.06 28.00
C LEU A 23 -16.98 -18.60 27.92
N LEU A 24 -18.29 -18.38 28.12
CA LEU A 24 -18.86 -17.03 28.07
C LEU A 24 -18.50 -16.23 29.34
N ALA A 25 -18.39 -16.92 30.48
CA ALA A 25 -17.88 -16.33 31.71
C ALA A 25 -16.39 -15.94 31.58
N LEU A 26 -15.59 -16.74 30.88
CA LEU A 26 -14.19 -16.43 30.57
C LEU A 26 -14.06 -15.21 29.64
N LEU A 27 -14.91 -15.11 28.61
CA LEU A 27 -14.97 -13.92 27.74
C LEU A 27 -15.36 -12.66 28.53
N CYS A 28 -16.36 -12.74 29.42
CA CYS A 28 -16.74 -11.63 30.29
C CYS A 28 -15.63 -11.23 31.27
N ALA A 29 -14.85 -12.19 31.77
CA ALA A 29 -13.73 -11.93 32.67
C ALA A 29 -12.54 -11.28 31.95
N VAL A 30 -12.24 -11.69 30.71
CA VAL A 30 -11.21 -11.04 29.87
C VAL A 30 -11.60 -9.61 29.53
N LEU A 31 -12.88 -9.36 29.21
CA LEU A 31 -13.39 -8.02 28.95
C LEU A 31 -13.37 -7.12 30.21
N HIS A 32 -13.66 -7.67 31.40
CA HIS A 32 -13.57 -6.93 32.67
C HIS A 32 -12.13 -6.69 33.15
N ALA A 33 -11.22 -7.63 32.94
CA ALA A 33 -9.80 -7.45 33.26
C ALA A 33 -9.15 -6.40 32.35
N SER A 34 -9.63 -6.26 31.10
CA SER A 34 -9.16 -5.21 30.20
C SER A 34 -9.69 -3.82 30.54
N ALA A 35 -10.80 -3.71 31.29
CA ALA A 35 -11.33 -2.43 31.78
C ALA A 35 -10.61 -1.89 33.03
N SER A 36 -9.83 -2.73 33.74
CA SER A 36 -9.13 -2.37 34.98
C SER A 36 -7.65 -2.04 34.80
N ARG A 37 -7.09 -2.26 33.61
CA ARG A 37 -5.82 -1.69 33.16
C ARG A 37 -6.16 -0.68 32.06
N GLY A 38 -5.97 0.61 32.32
CA GLY A 38 -6.37 1.69 31.41
C GLY A 38 -5.65 1.70 30.06
N ILE A 39 -5.97 0.74 29.19
CA ILE A 39 -5.75 0.81 27.75
C ILE A 39 -7.13 1.03 27.15
N ALA A 40 -7.54 2.31 27.09
CA ALA A 40 -8.69 2.67 26.29
C ALA A 40 -8.31 2.51 24.83
N VAL A 41 -8.60 1.34 24.24
CA VAL A 41 -8.63 1.20 22.78
C VAL A 41 -9.81 2.06 22.33
N GLN A 42 -9.55 3.33 22.01
CA GLN A 42 -10.52 4.17 21.34
C GLN A 42 -10.69 3.64 19.91
N HIS A 43 -11.56 2.65 19.73
CA HIS A 43 -12.32 2.57 18.50
C HIS A 43 -13.20 3.81 18.48
N LYS A 44 -12.72 4.89 17.85
CA LYS A 44 -13.60 5.93 17.35
C LYS A 44 -14.49 5.28 16.27
N SER A 45 -15.53 4.57 16.70
CA SER A 45 -16.76 4.42 15.93
C SER A 45 -17.39 5.81 15.87
N LEU A 46 -16.81 6.66 15.01
CA LEU A 46 -17.40 7.94 14.64
C LEU A 46 -18.77 7.60 14.05
N GLY A 47 -19.84 7.98 14.75
CA GLY A 47 -21.20 7.67 14.36
C GLY A 47 -21.40 7.96 12.89
N ARG A 48 -21.88 6.95 12.13
CA ARG A 48 -22.04 7.01 10.67
C ARG A 48 -22.73 8.32 10.27
N PRO A 49 -22.03 9.32 9.69
CA PRO A 49 -22.73 10.30 8.88
C PRO A 49 -23.28 9.54 7.67
N ARG A 50 -24.34 10.04 7.03
CA ARG A 50 -24.75 9.52 5.71
C ARG A 50 -23.50 9.47 4.83
N CYS A 51 -23.08 8.26 4.48
CA CYS A 51 -21.96 8.01 3.59
C CYS A 51 -22.31 8.74 2.29
N MET A 52 -21.64 9.86 2.01
CA MET A 52 -21.58 10.35 0.64
C MET A 52 -20.91 9.21 -0.12
N SER A 53 -21.60 8.62 -1.09
CA SER A 53 -21.04 7.58 -1.93
C SER A 53 -19.73 8.11 -2.52
N ALA A 54 -18.60 7.56 -2.09
CA ALA A 54 -17.31 7.82 -2.70
C ALA A 54 -17.43 7.42 -4.17
N VAL A 55 -17.38 8.40 -5.06
CA VAL A 55 -17.31 8.10 -6.50
C VAL A 55 -15.83 7.91 -6.82
N GLU A 56 -15.40 6.65 -6.82
CA GLU A 56 -14.03 6.28 -7.18
C GLU A 56 -13.79 6.49 -8.68
N PRO A 57 -12.58 6.90 -9.11
CA PRO A 57 -12.31 7.13 -10.52
C PRO A 57 -12.33 5.82 -11.33
N ARG A 58 -12.93 5.86 -12.52
CA ARG A 58 -12.74 4.83 -13.56
C ARG A 58 -11.25 4.72 -13.92
N GLU A 59 -10.80 3.55 -14.38
CA GLU A 59 -9.40 3.28 -14.72
C GLU A 59 -8.74 4.40 -15.55
N GLY A 60 -9.38 4.87 -16.63
CA GLY A 60 -8.85 5.96 -17.44
C GLY A 60 -8.71 7.30 -16.69
N ALA A 61 -9.64 7.62 -15.78
CA ALA A 61 -9.56 8.83 -14.95
C ALA A 61 -8.47 8.71 -13.88
N MET A 62 -8.26 7.51 -13.33
CA MET A 62 -7.18 7.21 -12.41
C MET A 62 -5.82 7.39 -13.10
N VAL A 63 -5.61 6.79 -14.28
CA VAL A 63 -4.35 6.92 -15.04
C VAL A 63 -4.07 8.40 -15.35
N GLN A 64 -5.08 9.15 -15.81
CA GLN A 64 -4.94 10.60 -16.05
C GLN A 64 -4.62 11.40 -14.78
N TRP A 65 -5.14 10.99 -13.62
CA TRP A 65 -4.80 11.62 -12.35
C TRP A 65 -3.35 11.30 -11.96
N ILE A 66 -2.93 10.04 -12.03
CA ILE A 66 -1.55 9.60 -11.76
C ILE A 66 -0.56 10.36 -12.65
N SER A 67 -0.82 10.44 -13.95
CA SER A 67 0.03 11.17 -14.90
C SER A 67 0.08 12.68 -14.64
N ARG A 68 -0.88 13.26 -13.91
CA ARG A 68 -0.83 14.67 -13.53
C ARG A 68 -0.02 14.93 -12.26
N VAL A 69 0.04 13.96 -11.34
CA VAL A 69 0.66 14.15 -10.02
C VAL A 69 2.06 13.55 -9.91
N LEU A 70 2.42 12.63 -10.82
CA LEU A 70 3.76 12.05 -10.97
C LEU A 70 4.35 12.43 -12.34
N PRO A 71 5.63 12.18 -12.65
CA PRO A 71 6.70 11.96 -11.66
C PRO A 71 6.89 13.21 -10.79
N PRO A 72 7.55 13.09 -9.63
CA PRO A 72 7.97 14.27 -8.88
C PRO A 72 8.91 15.16 -9.73
N SER A 73 9.02 16.43 -9.37
CA SER A 73 9.88 17.40 -10.04
C SER A 73 11.36 17.00 -9.96
N GLY A 74 12.07 16.97 -11.08
CA GLY A 74 13.49 16.64 -11.15
C GLY A 74 13.77 15.35 -11.94
N ARG A 75 15.00 14.83 -11.82
CA ARG A 75 15.38 13.53 -12.39
C ARG A 75 14.85 12.42 -11.50
N SER A 76 14.02 11.55 -12.04
CA SER A 76 13.40 10.46 -11.27
C SER A 76 13.52 9.11 -11.97
N ALA A 77 13.53 8.04 -11.17
CA ALA A 77 13.57 6.67 -11.63
C ALA A 77 12.19 5.99 -11.57
N LEU A 78 11.84 5.20 -12.59
CA LEU A 78 10.71 4.26 -12.56
C LEU A 78 11.27 2.87 -12.29
N ILE A 79 10.93 2.28 -11.15
CA ILE A 79 11.40 0.95 -10.75
C ILE A 79 10.22 -0.02 -10.83
N LEU A 80 10.35 -1.08 -11.62
CA LEU A 80 9.35 -2.15 -11.71
C LEU A 80 9.80 -3.34 -10.86
N LEU A 81 8.88 -3.88 -10.05
CA LEU A 81 9.07 -5.11 -9.27
C LEU A 81 8.49 -6.34 -9.98
N ASN A 82 8.87 -7.54 -9.51
CA ASN A 82 8.40 -8.82 -10.06
C ASN A 82 6.96 -9.15 -9.64
N THR A 83 6.01 -8.32 -10.07
CA THR A 83 4.57 -8.49 -9.88
C THR A 83 3.84 -8.21 -11.20
N PRO A 84 2.57 -8.64 -11.35
CA PRO A 84 1.75 -8.20 -12.47
C PRO A 84 1.76 -6.67 -12.59
N GLN A 85 1.97 -6.18 -13.81
CA GLN A 85 2.15 -4.75 -14.05
C GLN A 85 0.79 -4.09 -14.35
N PRO A 86 0.48 -2.93 -13.74
CA PRO A 86 -0.66 -2.12 -14.15
C PRO A 86 -0.35 -1.47 -15.51
N VAL A 87 -0.63 -2.19 -16.60
CA VAL A 87 -0.21 -1.87 -17.98
C VAL A 87 -0.50 -0.42 -18.36
N ALA A 88 -1.73 0.05 -18.10
CA ALA A 88 -2.13 1.41 -18.45
C ALA A 88 -1.34 2.48 -17.67
N VAL A 89 -1.02 2.22 -16.40
CA VAL A 89 -0.22 3.13 -15.56
C VAL A 89 1.23 3.12 -16.03
N VAL A 90 1.83 1.95 -16.24
CA VAL A 90 3.22 1.84 -16.70
C VAL A 90 3.39 2.52 -18.05
N ALA A 91 2.52 2.25 -19.01
CA ALA A 91 2.57 2.87 -20.34
C ALA A 91 2.41 4.41 -20.27
N ALA A 92 1.52 4.92 -19.42
CA ALA A 92 1.30 6.36 -19.27
C ALA A 92 2.43 7.10 -18.52
N LEU A 93 3.25 6.36 -17.79
CA LEU A 93 4.37 6.89 -17.01
C LEU A 93 5.72 6.73 -17.71
N TRP A 94 5.89 5.71 -18.56
CA TRP A 94 7.18 5.24 -19.07
C TRP A 94 8.12 6.34 -19.59
N ASP A 95 7.65 7.16 -20.53
CA ASP A 95 8.46 8.18 -21.20
C ASP A 95 8.72 9.44 -20.34
N ARG A 96 8.23 9.44 -19.10
CA ARG A 96 8.32 10.58 -18.19
C ARG A 96 9.46 10.46 -17.18
N PHE A 97 10.11 9.30 -17.13
CA PHE A 97 11.26 9.03 -16.26
C PHE A 97 12.52 8.94 -17.11
N ASP A 98 13.63 9.48 -16.60
CA ASP A 98 14.91 9.42 -17.32
C ASP A 98 15.64 8.07 -17.11
N LEU A 99 15.22 7.31 -16.10
CA LEU A 99 15.75 5.99 -15.77
C LEU A 99 14.60 5.04 -15.45
N ARG A 100 14.53 3.93 -16.18
CA ARG A 100 13.61 2.82 -15.96
C ARG A 100 14.42 1.59 -15.58
N ILE A 101 14.06 0.99 -14.45
CA ILE A 101 14.77 -0.15 -13.88
C ILE A 101 13.78 -1.31 -13.72
N CYS A 102 14.14 -2.48 -14.20
CA CYS A 102 13.49 -3.73 -13.82
C CYS A 102 14.30 -4.40 -12.70
N ALA A 103 13.66 -4.61 -11.55
CA ALA A 103 14.24 -5.40 -10.46
C ALA A 103 14.04 -6.90 -10.78
N ASP A 104 15.13 -7.56 -11.16
CA ASP A 104 15.22 -8.99 -11.48
C ASP A 104 14.06 -9.49 -12.35
N GLY A 105 13.19 -10.36 -11.81
CA GLY A 105 12.06 -10.97 -12.53
C GLY A 105 11.02 -9.98 -13.05
N ALA A 106 11.09 -8.69 -12.66
CA ALA A 106 10.32 -7.63 -13.30
C ALA A 106 10.57 -7.53 -14.81
N ALA A 107 11.75 -7.96 -15.28
CA ALA A 107 12.04 -8.05 -16.71
C ALA A 107 11.05 -8.97 -17.42
N ASN A 108 10.78 -10.17 -16.87
CA ASN A 108 9.79 -11.09 -17.44
C ASN A 108 8.41 -10.44 -17.53
N ARG A 109 8.00 -9.74 -16.46
CA ARG A 109 6.69 -9.07 -16.37
C ARG A 109 6.55 -7.97 -17.40
N LEU A 110 7.60 -7.19 -17.62
CA LEU A 110 7.63 -6.14 -18.63
C LEU A 110 7.58 -6.72 -20.05
N GLN A 111 8.37 -7.78 -20.31
CA GLN A 111 8.39 -8.43 -21.62
C GLN A 111 7.02 -9.01 -21.98
N GLU A 112 6.36 -9.67 -21.03
CA GLU A 112 5.03 -10.24 -21.21
C GLU A 112 3.97 -9.18 -21.45
N ALA A 113 3.93 -8.14 -20.61
CA ALA A 113 2.82 -7.18 -20.60
C ALA A 113 2.99 -6.03 -21.60
N LEU A 114 4.23 -5.58 -21.82
CA LEU A 114 4.59 -4.39 -22.60
C LEU A 114 5.88 -4.63 -23.40
N PRO A 115 5.90 -5.62 -24.33
CA PRO A 115 7.11 -6.04 -25.04
C PRO A 115 7.77 -4.94 -25.87
N ALA A 116 7.04 -3.88 -26.22
CA ALA A 116 7.55 -2.74 -26.97
C ALA A 116 8.35 -1.74 -26.11
N LEU A 117 8.27 -1.79 -24.78
CA LEU A 117 9.05 -0.95 -23.88
C LEU A 117 10.38 -1.64 -23.56
N ALA A 118 11.44 -0.89 -23.23
CA ALA A 118 12.75 -1.44 -22.82
C ALA A 118 13.35 -0.58 -21.70
N PRO A 119 13.72 -1.17 -20.54
CA PRO A 119 14.32 -0.42 -19.44
C PRO A 119 15.76 -0.04 -19.77
N GLU A 120 16.34 0.96 -19.11
CA GLU A 120 17.79 1.19 -19.23
C GLU A 120 18.58 0.15 -18.43
N LEU A 121 18.00 -0.38 -17.36
CA LEU A 121 18.68 -1.26 -16.43
C LEU A 121 17.80 -2.42 -15.98
N ILE A 122 18.36 -3.62 -16.00
CA ILE A 122 17.86 -4.78 -15.26
C ILE A 122 18.88 -5.05 -14.14
N VAL A 123 18.41 -5.15 -12.91
CA VAL A 123 19.29 -5.31 -11.74
C VAL A 123 18.71 -6.31 -10.76
N GLY A 124 19.54 -7.17 -10.19
CA GLY A 124 19.14 -8.16 -9.22
C GLY A 124 20.22 -9.22 -9.03
N ASP A 125 19.90 -10.30 -8.31
CA ASP A 125 20.71 -11.52 -8.36
C ASP A 125 20.41 -12.39 -9.61
N LEU A 126 19.41 -12.00 -10.39
CA LEU A 126 19.05 -12.61 -11.68
C LEU A 126 18.57 -14.06 -11.55
N ASP A 127 18.01 -14.42 -10.39
CA ASP A 127 17.47 -15.76 -10.14
C ASP A 127 16.04 -15.95 -10.66
N SER A 128 15.30 -14.86 -10.83
CA SER A 128 13.93 -14.87 -11.34
C SER A 128 13.84 -14.39 -12.79
N ALA A 129 14.72 -13.51 -13.26
CA ALA A 129 14.77 -13.08 -14.66
C ALA A 129 15.09 -14.27 -15.58
N SER A 130 14.25 -14.49 -16.60
CA SER A 130 14.48 -15.56 -17.56
C SER A 130 15.58 -15.19 -18.56
N PRO A 131 16.37 -16.15 -19.06
CA PRO A 131 17.38 -15.88 -20.08
C PRO A 131 16.79 -15.18 -21.32
N GLY A 132 15.57 -15.57 -21.74
CA GLY A 132 14.90 -14.96 -22.88
C GLY A 132 14.46 -13.50 -22.64
N ALA A 133 14.12 -13.13 -21.41
CA ALA A 133 13.83 -11.74 -21.07
C ALA A 133 15.12 -10.90 -21.05
N LEU A 134 16.20 -11.44 -20.46
CA LEU A 134 17.50 -10.77 -20.44
C LEU A 134 18.04 -10.53 -21.85
N GLU A 135 18.05 -11.56 -22.70
CA GLU A 135 18.48 -11.46 -24.10
C GLU A 135 17.65 -10.43 -24.87
N HIS A 136 16.32 -10.51 -24.79
CA HIS A 136 15.40 -9.58 -25.45
C HIS A 136 15.67 -8.11 -25.11
N PHE A 137 16.00 -7.80 -23.85
CA PHE A 137 16.25 -6.43 -23.43
C PHE A 137 17.70 -5.98 -23.67
N GLN A 138 18.68 -6.89 -23.57
CA GLN A 138 20.08 -6.60 -23.91
C GLN A 138 20.24 -6.26 -25.39
N GLU A 139 19.58 -7.00 -26.30
CA GLU A 139 19.56 -6.70 -27.74
C GLU A 139 19.00 -5.31 -28.04
N ARG A 140 18.18 -4.78 -27.14
CA ARG A 140 17.54 -3.46 -27.22
C ARG A 140 18.29 -2.38 -26.44
N GLY A 141 19.50 -2.69 -25.96
CA GLY A 141 20.40 -1.73 -25.32
C GLY A 141 20.28 -1.62 -23.81
N SER A 142 19.50 -2.50 -23.15
CA SER A 142 19.38 -2.49 -21.69
C SER A 142 20.67 -3.01 -21.05
N ALA A 143 21.17 -2.32 -20.03
CA ALA A 143 22.25 -2.84 -19.21
C ALA A 143 21.72 -3.90 -18.25
N VAL A 144 22.52 -4.94 -17.98
CA VAL A 144 22.21 -5.95 -16.96
C VAL A 144 23.28 -5.87 -15.87
N LEU A 145 22.85 -5.64 -14.64
CA LEU A 145 23.72 -5.57 -13.47
C LEU A 145 23.44 -6.76 -12.55
N ASP A 146 24.32 -7.76 -12.64
CA ASP A 146 24.31 -8.96 -11.79
C ASP A 146 24.93 -8.65 -10.43
N LEU A 147 24.12 -8.76 -9.39
CA LEU A 147 24.48 -8.58 -7.99
C LEU A 147 24.19 -9.85 -7.18
N SER A 148 24.32 -11.03 -7.79
CA SER A 148 24.15 -12.34 -7.14
C SER A 148 25.07 -12.55 -5.93
N HIS A 149 26.17 -11.81 -5.83
CA HIS A 149 27.04 -11.80 -4.65
C HIS A 149 26.44 -11.10 -3.42
N SER A 150 25.40 -10.27 -3.57
CA SER A 150 24.77 -9.50 -2.49
C SER A 150 23.46 -10.14 -2.04
N GLN A 151 23.56 -11.16 -1.19
CA GLN A 151 22.42 -11.97 -0.72
C GLN A 151 21.67 -11.35 0.48
N ASP A 152 22.27 -10.38 1.18
CA ASP A 152 21.65 -9.73 2.35
C ASP A 152 20.74 -8.53 1.97
N SER A 153 20.51 -8.31 0.67
CA SER A 153 19.76 -7.18 0.11
C SER A 153 18.71 -7.65 -0.89
N THR A 154 17.51 -7.06 -0.87
CA THR A 154 16.45 -7.36 -1.85
C THR A 154 16.75 -6.72 -3.21
N ASP A 155 16.08 -7.16 -4.28
CA ASP A 155 16.25 -6.53 -5.60
C ASP A 155 15.75 -5.09 -5.66
N LEU A 156 14.81 -4.71 -4.78
CA LEU A 156 14.41 -3.32 -4.64
C LEU A 156 15.54 -2.49 -4.00
N ASP A 157 16.25 -3.01 -2.99
CA ASP A 157 17.41 -2.33 -2.40
C ASP A 157 18.50 -2.13 -3.45
N LYS A 158 18.80 -3.18 -4.22
CA LYS A 158 19.75 -3.16 -5.34
C LYS A 158 19.36 -2.12 -6.40
N ALA A 159 18.07 -2.01 -6.73
CA ALA A 159 17.56 -1.00 -7.67
C ALA A 159 17.72 0.43 -7.14
N PHE A 160 17.44 0.69 -5.87
CA PHE A 160 17.67 2.00 -5.26
C PHE A 160 19.15 2.39 -5.26
N ILE A 161 20.04 1.46 -4.91
CA ILE A 161 21.48 1.69 -4.95
C ILE A 161 21.91 2.05 -6.38
N ALA A 162 21.52 1.23 -7.37
CA ALA A 162 21.88 1.47 -8.76
C ALA A 162 21.34 2.81 -9.31
N ALA A 163 20.15 3.22 -8.88
CA ALA A 163 19.56 4.53 -9.22
C ALA A 163 20.35 5.69 -8.57
N ALA A 164 20.66 5.60 -7.28
CA ALA A 164 21.41 6.61 -6.56
C ALA A 164 22.82 6.81 -7.12
N GLU A 165 23.53 5.72 -7.46
CA GLU A 165 24.85 5.78 -8.12
C GLU A 165 24.81 6.50 -9.48
N ARG A 166 23.64 6.57 -10.12
CA ARG A 166 23.39 7.28 -11.39
C ARG A 166 22.85 8.70 -11.19
N GLY A 167 22.80 9.17 -9.93
CA GLY A 167 22.36 10.51 -9.54
C GLY A 167 20.85 10.69 -9.53
N PHE A 168 20.08 9.63 -9.31
CA PHE A 168 18.63 9.68 -9.12
C PHE A 168 18.28 9.50 -7.64
N HIS A 169 17.57 10.47 -7.08
CA HIS A 169 17.18 10.48 -5.66
C HIS A 169 15.66 10.62 -5.45
N ASP A 170 14.89 10.49 -6.53
CA ASP A 170 13.44 10.40 -6.51
C ASP A 170 13.01 9.18 -7.32
N ALA A 171 12.00 8.45 -6.85
CA ALA A 171 11.55 7.24 -7.51
C ALA A 171 10.03 7.03 -7.46
N VAL A 172 9.51 6.40 -8.52
CA VAL A 172 8.23 5.73 -8.51
C VAL A 172 8.47 4.23 -8.63
N VAL A 173 7.96 3.46 -7.68
CA VAL A 173 8.09 2.01 -7.64
C VAL A 173 6.75 1.39 -7.99
N ILE A 174 6.71 0.53 -9.01
CA ILE A 174 5.54 -0.23 -9.42
C ILE A 174 5.64 -1.64 -8.87
N GLY A 175 4.63 -2.07 -8.12
CA GLY A 175 4.67 -3.35 -7.42
C GLY A 175 3.37 -3.68 -6.70
N ASP A 176 3.32 -4.86 -6.08
CA ASP A 176 2.24 -5.22 -5.15
C ASP A 176 2.59 -4.77 -3.72
N PHE A 177 1.94 -3.69 -3.29
CA PHE A 177 2.10 -3.11 -1.96
C PHE A 177 0.96 -3.45 -1.01
N ALA A 178 -0.08 -4.15 -1.49
CA ALA A 178 -1.27 -4.49 -0.71
C ALA A 178 -1.28 -5.96 -0.27
N GLY A 179 -0.25 -6.74 -0.64
CA GLY A 179 -0.16 -8.17 -0.33
C GLY A 179 -1.13 -9.02 -1.13
N GLY A 180 -1.62 -8.53 -2.27
CA GLY A 180 -2.57 -9.24 -3.14
C GLY A 180 -2.02 -10.55 -3.71
N ALA A 181 -0.70 -10.66 -3.83
CA ALA A 181 0.03 -11.85 -4.25
C ALA A 181 0.27 -12.86 -3.11
N GLY A 182 -0.24 -12.61 -1.90
CA GLY A 182 -0.20 -13.53 -0.76
C GLY A 182 1.12 -13.57 0.02
N ARG A 183 2.19 -12.90 -0.43
CA ARG A 183 3.46 -12.74 0.28
C ARG A 183 3.46 -11.48 1.16
N VAL A 184 2.83 -11.56 2.32
CA VAL A 184 2.79 -10.44 3.29
C VAL A 184 4.18 -9.99 3.72
N ASP A 185 5.12 -10.92 3.84
CA ASP A 185 6.52 -10.63 4.14
C ASP A 185 7.20 -9.79 3.05
N HIS A 186 6.83 -9.95 1.77
CA HIS A 186 7.33 -9.08 0.70
C HIS A 186 6.89 -7.63 0.87
N MET A 187 5.63 -7.40 1.29
CA MET A 187 5.14 -6.05 1.59
C MET A 187 5.99 -5.39 2.68
N PHE A 188 6.32 -6.12 3.75
CA PHE A 188 7.20 -5.61 4.81
C PHE A 188 8.65 -5.44 4.34
N GLY A 189 9.15 -6.33 3.47
CA GLY A 189 10.45 -6.19 2.82
C GLY A 189 10.55 -4.91 2.00
N ILE A 190 9.52 -4.58 1.22
CA ILE A 190 9.43 -3.32 0.50
C ILE A 190 9.45 -2.13 1.47
N ILE A 191 8.66 -2.17 2.55
CA ILE A 191 8.65 -1.09 3.55
C ILE A 191 10.06 -0.91 4.14
N GLN A 192 10.76 -2.00 4.45
CA GLN A 192 12.16 -1.94 4.90
C GLN A 192 13.06 -1.27 3.85
N SER A 193 12.92 -1.62 2.57
CA SER A 193 13.67 -0.96 1.48
C SER A 193 13.39 0.53 1.40
N LEU A 194 12.17 0.99 1.67
CA LEU A 194 11.85 2.43 1.73
C LEU A 194 12.59 3.13 2.88
N PHE A 195 12.67 2.50 4.05
CA PHE A 195 13.49 3.03 5.16
C PHE A 195 14.96 3.14 4.77
N LEU A 196 15.52 2.09 4.18
CA LEU A 196 16.92 2.07 3.74
C LEU A 196 17.17 3.11 2.63
N ALA A 197 16.23 3.27 1.70
CA ALA A 197 16.36 4.23 0.61
C ALA A 197 16.35 5.68 1.10
N GLN A 198 15.48 6.02 2.06
CA GLN A 198 15.29 7.42 2.49
C GLN A 198 16.17 7.81 3.68
N GLN A 199 16.51 6.88 4.58
CA GLN A 199 17.37 7.16 5.75
C GLN A 199 18.82 6.69 5.57
N GLY A 200 19.08 5.84 4.57
CA GLY A 200 20.40 5.29 4.29
C GLY A 200 21.23 6.15 3.34
N PRO A 201 22.33 5.59 2.81
CA PRO A 201 23.30 6.33 2.00
C PRO A 201 22.78 6.77 0.63
N THR A 202 21.72 6.15 0.12
CA THR A 202 21.10 6.52 -1.16
C THR A 202 20.29 7.82 -1.07
N ALA A 203 19.85 8.19 0.13
CA ALA A 203 19.22 9.47 0.47
C ALA A 203 18.09 9.89 -0.49
N PHE A 204 17.19 8.96 -0.83
CA PHE A 204 16.01 9.27 -1.63
C PHE A 204 15.12 10.29 -0.89
N SER A 205 14.76 11.36 -1.59
CA SER A 205 13.90 12.41 -1.05
C SER A 205 12.43 12.00 -1.14
N GLU A 206 11.98 11.58 -2.33
CA GLU A 206 10.62 11.15 -2.58
C GLU A 206 10.56 9.76 -3.20
N VAL A 207 9.86 8.84 -2.53
CA VAL A 207 9.53 7.53 -3.09
C VAL A 207 8.02 7.34 -3.09
N THR A 208 7.44 7.08 -4.27
CA THR A 208 6.02 6.77 -4.41
C THR A 208 5.83 5.35 -4.93
N CYS A 209 5.17 4.52 -4.14
CA CYS A 209 4.83 3.15 -4.51
C CYS A 209 3.42 3.10 -5.11
N LEU A 210 3.25 2.47 -6.28
CA LEU A 210 1.97 2.29 -6.96
C LEU A 210 1.70 0.81 -7.28
N SER A 211 0.58 0.30 -6.78
CA SER A 211 -0.02 -0.94 -7.28
C SER A 211 -1.13 -0.64 -8.27
N GLN A 212 -1.83 -1.67 -8.73
CA GLN A 212 -3.01 -1.54 -9.59
C GLN A 212 -4.10 -0.65 -8.98
N SER A 213 -4.25 -0.66 -7.65
CA SER A 213 -5.37 0.01 -6.96
C SER A 213 -4.96 0.79 -5.72
N SER A 214 -3.67 0.98 -5.47
CA SER A 214 -3.19 1.65 -4.25
C SER A 214 -1.91 2.45 -4.48
N MET A 215 -1.81 3.56 -3.74
CA MET A 215 -0.62 4.37 -3.58
C MET A 215 -0.11 4.23 -2.15
N MET A 216 1.20 4.10 -1.98
CA MET A 216 1.87 4.09 -0.68
C MET A 216 3.09 5.01 -0.69
N LYS A 217 3.32 5.74 0.41
CA LYS A 217 4.53 6.53 0.63
C LYS A 217 4.99 6.39 2.09
N LEU A 218 6.30 6.26 2.30
CA LEU A 218 6.88 6.41 3.63
C LEU A 218 7.18 7.88 3.89
N LEU A 219 6.54 8.43 4.92
CA LEU A 219 6.74 9.80 5.36
C LEU A 219 7.69 9.80 6.55
N LEU A 220 8.90 10.31 6.36
CA LEU A 220 9.83 10.58 7.46
C LEU A 220 9.32 11.71 8.36
N PRO A 221 9.88 11.92 9.58
CA PRO A 221 9.48 13.04 10.41
C PRO A 221 9.63 14.38 9.67
N GLY A 222 8.58 15.20 9.69
CA GLY A 222 8.57 16.47 8.94
C GLY A 222 7.19 16.89 8.49
N SER A 223 7.16 17.74 7.46
CA SER A 223 5.94 18.27 6.84
C SER A 223 5.88 17.88 5.38
N HIS A 224 4.74 17.31 4.98
CA HIS A 224 4.54 16.68 3.68
C HIS A 224 3.31 17.26 3.00
N VAL A 225 3.39 17.44 1.68
CA VAL A 225 2.25 17.78 0.83
C VAL A 225 2.03 16.65 -0.17
N LEU A 226 0.92 15.96 -0.03
CA LEU A 226 0.57 14.78 -0.81
C LEU A 226 -0.55 15.11 -1.80
N PRO A 227 -0.54 14.50 -2.99
CA PRO A 227 -1.67 14.62 -3.90
C PRO A 227 -2.89 13.93 -3.28
N GLY A 228 -3.97 14.69 -3.11
CA GLY A 228 -5.26 14.19 -2.65
C GLY A 228 -6.12 13.77 -3.83
N LEU A 229 -6.92 12.72 -3.63
CA LEU A 229 -7.94 12.29 -4.58
C LEU A 229 -9.29 12.29 -3.87
N ARG A 230 -10.15 13.29 -4.13
CA ARG A 230 -11.43 13.42 -3.43
C ARG A 230 -12.27 12.15 -3.53
N GLY A 231 -12.74 11.67 -2.39
CA GLY A 231 -13.51 10.43 -2.28
C GLY A 231 -12.65 9.16 -2.17
N ALA A 232 -11.33 9.23 -2.36
CA ALA A 232 -10.47 8.07 -2.17
C ALA A 232 -10.32 7.73 -0.68
N LYS A 233 -10.44 6.43 -0.36
CA LYS A 233 -10.07 5.92 0.97
C LYS A 233 -8.57 6.06 1.17
N CYS A 234 -8.14 6.45 2.36
CA CYS A 234 -6.73 6.61 2.73
C CYS A 234 -6.45 6.19 4.17
N GLY A 235 -5.18 6.15 4.52
CA GLY A 235 -4.75 5.87 5.88
C GLY A 235 -3.34 6.37 6.22
N LEU A 236 -3.08 6.41 7.53
CA LEU A 236 -1.80 6.73 8.15
C LEU A 236 -1.46 5.63 9.15
N VAL A 237 -0.39 4.87 8.87
CA VAL A 237 0.02 3.71 9.63
C VAL A 237 1.36 3.98 10.35
N PRO A 238 1.41 3.93 11.69
CA PRO A 238 2.62 4.16 12.48
C PRO A 238 3.56 2.94 12.44
N ILE A 239 4.18 2.71 11.29
CA ILE A 239 4.84 1.43 10.99
C ILE A 239 6.11 1.17 11.80
N SER A 240 6.84 2.23 12.16
CA SER A 240 8.11 2.12 12.92
C SER A 240 7.93 2.24 14.43
N GLY A 241 6.69 2.28 14.92
CA GLY A 241 6.35 2.58 16.31
C GLY A 241 5.50 3.84 16.47
N PRO A 242 5.20 4.25 17.71
CA PRO A 242 4.32 5.38 17.98
C PRO A 242 4.78 6.69 17.33
N CYS A 243 3.84 7.40 16.69
CA CYS A 243 4.00 8.79 16.31
C CYS A 243 3.20 9.64 17.29
N GLU A 244 3.88 10.27 18.24
CA GLU A 244 3.29 11.01 19.35
C GLU A 244 2.54 12.28 18.90
N GLN A 245 2.97 12.88 17.79
CA GLN A 245 2.33 14.08 17.24
C GLN A 245 2.14 13.92 15.74
N ILE A 246 0.88 13.86 15.32
CA ILE A 246 0.50 13.95 13.91
C ILE A 246 -0.65 14.95 13.70
N THR A 247 -0.46 15.84 12.73
CA THR A 247 -1.46 16.82 12.30
C THR A 247 -1.73 16.65 10.82
N THR A 248 -3.00 16.65 10.43
CA THR A 248 -3.40 16.51 9.02
C THR A 248 -4.41 17.55 8.58
N ARG A 249 -4.42 17.83 7.27
CA ARG A 249 -5.45 18.65 6.59
C ARG A 249 -5.83 17.99 5.27
N GLY A 250 -7.03 18.27 4.78
CA GLY A 250 -7.55 17.68 3.55
C GLY A 250 -8.18 16.29 3.71
N LEU A 251 -8.30 15.77 4.95
CA LEU A 251 -8.96 14.50 5.26
C LEU A 251 -10.32 14.70 5.94
N GLN A 252 -11.24 13.75 5.75
CA GLN A 252 -12.54 13.73 6.43
C GLN A 252 -12.37 13.69 7.95
N TRP A 253 -11.42 12.90 8.43
CA TRP A 253 -11.03 12.83 9.84
C TRP A 253 -9.59 13.31 9.99
N ASN A 254 -9.43 14.64 10.03
CA ASN A 254 -8.14 15.27 10.30
C ASN A 254 -7.68 15.01 11.74
N LEU A 255 -6.38 14.80 11.90
CA LEU A 255 -5.68 14.69 13.18
C LEU A 255 -5.16 16.08 13.58
N LYS A 256 -5.15 16.38 14.88
CA LYS A 256 -4.82 17.71 15.43
C LYS A 256 -3.80 17.58 16.57
N GLY A 257 -2.59 17.13 16.23
CA GLY A 257 -1.57 16.79 17.23
C GLY A 257 -1.91 15.53 18.01
N ASP A 258 -2.66 14.61 17.40
CA ASP A 258 -3.02 13.33 18.00
C ASP A 258 -1.80 12.38 18.00
N ALA A 259 -1.82 11.37 18.86
CA ALA A 259 -0.87 10.26 18.81
C ALA A 259 -1.45 9.09 18.00
N VAL A 260 -0.63 8.45 17.17
CA VAL A 260 -0.99 7.23 16.45
C VAL A 260 0.01 6.11 16.75
N ALA A 261 -0.51 4.92 17.08
CA ALA A 261 0.29 3.75 17.44
C ALA A 261 -0.51 2.46 17.22
N PHE A 262 0.17 1.35 16.89
CA PHE A 262 -0.43 0.03 16.98
C PHE A 262 -0.83 -0.28 18.44
N GLY A 263 -2.01 -0.87 18.63
CA GLY A 263 -2.63 -1.01 19.96
C GLY A 263 -3.37 0.26 20.45
N GLY A 264 -3.25 1.36 19.71
CA GLY A 264 -3.99 2.61 19.92
C GLY A 264 -4.71 3.05 18.64
N LEU A 265 -4.62 4.35 18.33
CA LEU A 265 -5.19 4.89 17.10
C LEU A 265 -4.29 4.57 15.90
N VAL A 266 -4.87 3.94 14.89
CA VAL A 266 -4.32 3.89 13.52
C VAL A 266 -5.36 4.52 12.61
N SER A 267 -4.98 5.50 11.77
CA SER A 267 -5.94 6.14 10.87
C SER A 267 -6.16 5.23 9.67
N THR A 268 -7.11 4.31 9.76
CA THR A 268 -7.52 3.45 8.65
C THR A 268 -8.92 3.83 8.17
N SER A 269 -9.21 3.57 6.89
CA SER A 269 -10.50 3.93 6.27
C SER A 269 -10.84 5.42 6.38
N ASN A 270 -9.82 6.30 6.38
CA ASN A 270 -10.02 7.73 6.26
C ASN A 270 -10.40 8.08 4.82
N LEU A 271 -10.75 9.34 4.56
CA LEU A 271 -11.20 9.77 3.23
C LEU A 271 -10.49 11.08 2.86
N CYS A 272 -9.91 11.12 1.66
CA CYS A 272 -9.43 12.36 1.06
C CYS A 272 -10.64 13.21 0.68
N VAL A 273 -10.73 14.43 1.22
CA VAL A 273 -11.82 15.37 0.89
C VAL A 273 -11.33 16.58 0.12
N GLU A 274 -10.02 16.74 -0.04
CA GLU A 274 -9.36 17.78 -0.83
C GLU A 274 -8.39 17.18 -1.87
N ASP A 275 -7.97 18.01 -2.84
CA ASP A 275 -7.02 17.63 -3.90
C ASP A 275 -5.55 17.68 -3.42
N LYS A 276 -5.34 18.16 -2.20
CA LYS A 276 -4.05 18.18 -1.49
C LYS A 276 -4.28 17.75 -0.06
N VAL A 277 -3.41 16.89 0.45
CA VAL A 277 -3.39 16.46 1.85
C VAL A 277 -2.08 16.93 2.45
N THR A 278 -2.13 17.58 3.61
CA THR A 278 -0.91 17.91 4.36
C THR A 278 -0.80 16.97 5.54
N VAL A 279 0.39 16.44 5.77
CA VAL A 279 0.72 15.60 6.94
C VAL A 279 1.94 16.17 7.61
N GLU A 280 1.84 16.46 8.90
CA GLU A 280 2.99 16.80 9.74
C GLU A 280 3.10 15.73 10.83
N ASN A 281 4.24 15.06 10.92
CA ASN A 281 4.43 13.88 11.76
C ASN A 281 5.78 13.91 12.50
N SER A 282 5.79 13.49 13.76
CA SER A 282 6.99 13.45 14.61
C SER A 282 7.81 12.17 14.49
N ALA A 283 7.24 11.10 13.92
CA ALA A 283 7.90 9.81 13.69
C ALA A 283 7.50 9.27 12.31
N PRO A 284 8.25 8.32 11.71
CA PRO A 284 7.91 7.76 10.41
C PRO A 284 6.50 7.15 10.37
N VAL A 285 5.74 7.49 9.32
CA VAL A 285 4.38 6.95 9.09
C VAL A 285 4.22 6.55 7.62
N LEU A 286 3.49 5.46 7.37
CA LEU A 286 3.08 5.10 6.02
C LEU A 286 1.78 5.81 5.68
N TRP A 287 1.82 6.60 4.62
CA TRP A 287 0.63 7.06 3.92
C TRP A 287 0.14 6.00 2.95
N THR A 288 -1.15 5.71 2.96
CA THR A 288 -1.80 4.84 1.96
C THR A 288 -3.02 5.54 1.38
N MET A 289 -3.30 5.29 0.09
CA MET A 289 -4.49 5.80 -0.59
C MET A 289 -4.94 4.82 -1.67
N LYS A 290 -6.24 4.52 -1.71
CA LYS A 290 -6.84 3.70 -2.77
C LYS A 290 -6.91 4.50 -4.07
N LEU A 291 -6.52 3.88 -5.17
CA LEU A 291 -6.57 4.42 -6.53
C LEU A 291 -7.63 3.61 -7.31
N GLY A 292 -8.85 4.14 -7.44
CA GLY A 292 -9.93 3.48 -8.21
C GLY A 292 -10.50 2.20 -7.60
N SER A 293 -11.63 1.75 -8.15
CA SER A 293 -12.29 0.48 -7.82
C SER A 293 -11.94 -0.59 -8.85
N GLU A 294 -11.71 -1.83 -8.41
CA GLU A 294 -12.35 -2.95 -9.08
C GLU A 294 -13.82 -2.94 -8.67
N ASP A 295 -14.71 -3.13 -9.62
CA ASP A 295 -16.15 -3.19 -9.41
C ASP A 295 -16.47 -4.11 -8.21
N GLU A 296 -16.92 -3.52 -7.09
CA GLU A 296 -17.68 -4.27 -6.09
C GLU A 296 -19.09 -4.41 -6.67
N GLU A 297 -19.31 -5.45 -7.50
CA GLU A 297 -20.64 -6.05 -7.68
C GLU A 297 -21.04 -6.89 -6.45
#